data_AF-A0A8B7WI42-F1
#
_entry.id   AF-A0A8B7WI42-F1
#
_cell.length_a   1.000
_cell.length_b   1.000
_cell.length_c   1.000
_cell.angle_alpha   90.00
_cell.angle_beta   90.00
_cell.angle_gamma   90.00
#
_symmetry.space_group_name_H-M   'P 1'
#
loop_
_entity.id
_entity.type
_entity.pdbx_description
1 polymer ?
#
loop_
_entity_poly.entity_id
_entity_poly.type
_entity_poly.pdbx_seq_one_letter_code
_entity_poly.pdbx_strand_id
1 'polypeptide(L)'
;MLSFLSSRQAGLEDPLRFRRAESTRRILSLELNKDRDVERIHSSGVNTLDVEPIEGRYMLSGGSDGVIVLYDLENSSRQPYYTCKAVCSVGRCVFENVTNEFVNSVFASNANHE
;
A
#
# COMPACT_ATOMS: atom_id res chain seq x y z
N MET A 1 6.62 5.40 27.84
CA MET A 1 6.43 4.06 27.22
C MET A 1 6.79 2.92 28.16
N LEU A 2 7.94 2.98 28.86
CA LEU A 2 8.35 1.93 29.82
C LEU A 2 7.35 1.71 30.97
N SER A 3 6.84 2.78 31.58
CA SER A 3 5.81 2.69 32.63
C SER A 3 4.55 1.95 32.17
N PHE A 4 4.14 2.16 30.92
CA PHE A 4 2.95 1.53 30.33
C PHE A 4 3.14 0.04 30.05
N LEU A 5 4.35 -0.38 29.63
CA LEU A 5 4.69 -1.79 29.47
C LEU A 5 4.68 -2.52 30.82
N SER A 6 5.20 -1.89 31.87
CA SER A 6 5.17 -2.42 33.24
C SER A 6 3.74 -2.61 33.75
N SER A 7 2.85 -1.64 33.54
CA SER A 7 1.43 -1.75 33.92
C SER A 7 0.70 -2.87 33.17
N ARG A 8 1.01 -3.08 31.88
CA ARG A 8 0.47 -4.20 31.10
C ARG A 8 0.97 -5.55 31.63
N GLN A 9 2.25 -5.66 31.94
CA GLN A 9 2.87 -6.91 32.41
C GLN A 9 2.38 -7.28 33.81
N ALA A 10 2.12 -6.29 34.67
CA ALA A 10 1.54 -6.48 36.00
C ALA A 10 0.01 -6.70 35.98
N GLY A 11 -0.64 -6.65 34.82
CA GLY A 11 -2.09 -6.86 34.69
C GLY A 11 -2.94 -5.74 35.29
N LEU A 12 -2.37 -4.56 35.52
CA LEU A 12 -3.08 -3.39 36.06
C LEU A 12 -4.07 -2.78 35.05
N GLU A 13 -3.81 -2.96 33.76
CA GLU A 13 -4.66 -2.45 32.67
C GLU A 13 -5.14 -3.57 31.73
N ASP A 14 -6.36 -3.42 31.24
CA ASP A 14 -6.93 -4.27 30.19
C ASP A 14 -6.13 -4.13 28.87
N PRO A 15 -5.65 -5.23 28.26
CA PRO A 15 -4.89 -5.18 27.01
C PRO A 15 -5.58 -4.43 25.86
N LEU A 16 -6.93 -4.43 25.81
CA LEU A 16 -7.66 -3.71 24.78
C LEU A 16 -7.70 -2.20 25.03
N ARG A 17 -7.90 -1.79 26.30
CA ARG A 17 -7.75 -0.37 26.71
C ARG A 17 -6.35 0.14 26.42
N PHE A 18 -5.33 -0.67 26.73
CA PHE A 18 -3.94 -0.37 26.40
C PHE A 18 -3.75 -0.12 24.89
N ARG A 19 -4.22 -1.05 24.04
CA ARG A 19 -4.10 -0.91 22.58
C ARG A 19 -4.77 0.38 22.09
N ARG A 20 -5.98 0.69 22.57
CA ARG A 20 -6.71 1.90 22.19
C ARG A 20 -5.98 3.18 22.62
N ALA A 21 -5.52 3.24 23.88
CA ALA A 21 -4.81 4.40 24.41
C ALA A 21 -3.50 4.66 23.63
N GLU A 22 -2.71 3.62 23.37
CA GLU A 22 -1.48 3.75 22.58
C GLU A 22 -1.76 4.09 21.11
N SER A 23 -2.79 3.51 20.49
CA SER A 23 -3.20 3.88 19.13
C SER A 23 -3.60 5.34 19.03
N THR A 24 -4.44 5.85 19.95
CA THR A 24 -4.82 7.27 19.99
C THR A 24 -3.61 8.16 20.21
N ARG A 25 -2.70 7.79 21.13
CA ARG A 25 -1.46 8.54 21.37
C ARG A 25 -0.60 8.65 20.10
N ARG A 26 -0.47 7.57 19.33
CA ARG A 26 0.25 7.57 18.04
C ARG A 26 -0.43 8.46 17.00
N ILE A 27 -1.76 8.40 16.90
CA ILE A 27 -2.54 9.22 15.96
C ILE A 27 -2.39 10.72 16.28
N LEU A 28 -2.41 11.09 17.56
CA LEU A 28 -2.26 12.49 17.98
C LEU A 28 -0.85 13.05 17.78
N SER A 29 0.14 12.18 17.57
CA SER A 29 1.53 12.56 17.26
C SER A 29 1.90 12.24 15.81
N LEU A 30 0.91 12.15 14.91
CA LEU A 30 1.17 11.93 13.48
C LEU A 30 1.88 13.14 12.87
N GLU A 31 2.93 12.83 12.11
CA GLU A 31 3.67 13.79 11.30
C GLU A 31 3.96 13.20 9.92
N LEU A 32 4.38 14.06 8.99
CA LEU A 32 4.79 13.62 7.65
C LEU A 32 6.07 12.79 7.77
N ASN A 33 5.98 11.51 7.41
CA ASN A 33 7.14 10.63 7.34
C ASN A 33 8.02 11.01 6.13
N LYS A 34 9.24 11.48 6.38
CA LYS A 34 10.22 11.87 5.35
C LYS A 34 11.13 10.72 4.90
N ASP A 35 11.07 9.59 5.61
CA ASP A 35 11.90 8.42 5.33
C ASP A 35 11.19 7.44 4.39
N ARG A 36 9.91 7.68 4.08
CA ARG A 36 9.11 6.82 3.21
C ARG A 36 8.57 7.60 2.02
N ASP A 37 8.99 7.18 0.83
CA ASP A 37 8.46 7.68 -0.44
C ASP A 37 7.54 6.66 -1.11
N VAL A 38 6.73 7.12 -2.06
CA VAL A 38 5.92 6.25 -2.94
C VAL A 38 6.33 6.53 -4.38
N GLU A 39 6.53 5.47 -5.16
CA GLU A 39 6.94 5.58 -6.55
C GLU A 39 5.92 6.39 -7.38
N ARG A 40 6.43 7.40 -8.09
CA ARG A 40 5.60 8.35 -8.85
C ARG A 40 5.29 7.81 -10.24
N ILE A 41 4.12 7.19 -10.38
CA ILE A 41 3.61 6.70 -11.66
C ILE A 41 2.55 7.62 -12.26
N HIS A 42 1.68 8.19 -11.42
CA HIS A 42 0.62 9.05 -11.93
C HIS A 42 1.18 10.34 -12.53
N SER A 43 0.75 10.63 -13.75
CA SER A 43 1.09 11.87 -14.48
C SER A 43 0.16 13.04 -14.10
N SER A 44 -0.95 12.74 -13.43
CA SER A 44 -1.94 13.69 -12.95
C SER A 44 -2.27 13.47 -11.47
N GLY A 45 -3.26 14.20 -10.94
CA GLY A 45 -3.69 14.07 -9.55
C GLY A 45 -4.22 12.68 -9.22
N VAL A 46 -3.85 12.17 -8.04
CA VAL A 46 -4.40 10.93 -7.47
C VAL A 46 -5.76 11.23 -6.85
N ASN A 47 -6.79 10.52 -7.28
CA ASN A 47 -8.17 10.76 -6.86
C ASN A 47 -8.62 9.79 -5.76
N THR A 48 -8.01 8.60 -5.70
CA THR A 48 -8.40 7.57 -4.74
C THR A 48 -7.20 6.71 -4.34
N LEU A 49 -7.26 6.20 -3.10
CA LEU A 49 -6.32 5.26 -2.52
C LEU A 49 -7.12 4.21 -1.74
N ASP A 50 -6.77 2.94 -1.90
CA ASP A 50 -7.35 1.85 -1.12
C ASP A 50 -6.24 0.90 -0.64
N VAL A 51 -6.29 0.51 0.63
CA VAL A 51 -5.28 -0.34 1.26
C VAL A 51 -5.92 -1.68 1.58
N GLU A 52 -5.19 -2.75 1.30
CA GLU A 52 -5.63 -4.11 1.60
C GLU A 52 -6.06 -4.26 3.09
N PRO A 53 -7.25 -4.80 3.38
CA PRO A 53 -7.78 -4.83 4.74
C PRO A 53 -7.20 -5.94 5.63
N ILE A 54 -6.55 -6.96 5.06
CA ILE A 54 -6.08 -8.15 5.78
C ILE A 54 -4.68 -7.90 6.34
N GLU A 55 -3.68 -7.77 5.46
CA GLU A 55 -2.29 -7.58 5.84
C GLU A 55 -1.84 -6.11 5.74
N GLY A 56 -2.59 -5.25 5.03
CA GLY A 56 -2.20 -3.86 4.80
C GLY A 56 -0.91 -3.72 3.99
N ARG A 57 -0.55 -4.75 3.21
CA ARG A 57 0.70 -4.80 2.47
C ARG A 57 0.58 -4.09 1.13
N TYR A 58 -0.53 -4.31 0.44
CA TYR A 58 -0.75 -3.74 -0.88
C TYR A 58 -1.65 -2.51 -0.82
N MET A 59 -1.39 -1.56 -1.72
CA MET A 59 -2.20 -0.35 -1.89
C MET A 59 -2.52 -0.13 -3.36
N LEU A 60 -3.77 0.17 -3.66
CA LEU A 60 -4.23 0.62 -4.97
C LEU A 60 -4.33 2.14 -5.00
N SER A 61 -3.93 2.74 -6.11
CA SER A 61 -4.22 4.14 -6.42
C SER A 61 -4.91 4.30 -7.76
N GLY A 62 -5.83 5.26 -7.84
CA GLY A 62 -6.47 5.67 -9.08
C GLY A 62 -6.21 7.15 -9.36
N GLY A 63 -5.71 7.46 -10.56
CA GLY A 63 -5.38 8.81 -10.96
C GLY A 63 -6.35 9.40 -11.99
N SER A 64 -6.34 10.73 -12.10
CA SER A 64 -7.06 11.47 -13.15
C SER A 64 -6.52 11.20 -14.57
N ASP A 65 -5.33 10.62 -14.66
CA ASP A 65 -4.74 10.11 -15.89
C ASP A 65 -5.42 8.82 -16.41
N GLY A 66 -6.36 8.25 -15.65
CA GLY A 66 -7.04 7.01 -16.00
C GLY A 66 -6.15 5.78 -15.83
N VAL A 67 -5.11 5.90 -15.00
CA VAL A 67 -4.22 4.80 -14.61
C VAL A 67 -4.68 4.27 -13.25
N ILE A 68 -4.53 2.96 -13.06
CA ILE A 68 -4.63 2.28 -11.77
C ILE A 68 -3.27 1.67 -11.47
N VAL A 69 -2.77 1.86 -10.25
CA VAL A 69 -1.44 1.36 -9.84
C VAL A 69 -1.57 0.52 -8.57
N LEU A 70 -0.89 -0.62 -8.55
CA LEU A 70 -0.71 -1.45 -7.36
C LEU A 70 0.68 -1.21 -6.79
N TYR A 71 0.76 -0.88 -5.50
CA TYR A 71 1.99 -0.67 -4.75
C TYR A 71 2.21 -1.75 -3.69
N ASP A 72 3.47 -2.13 -3.48
CA ASP A 72 3.93 -2.88 -2.31
C ASP A 72 4.43 -1.88 -1.26
N LEU A 73 3.76 -1.83 -0.10
CA LEU A 73 4.10 -0.96 1.02
C LEU A 73 5.16 -1.57 1.94
N GLU A 74 5.53 -2.83 1.74
CA GLU A 74 6.49 -3.52 2.61
C GLU A 74 7.93 -3.07 2.36
N ASN A 75 8.66 -2.81 3.44
CA ASN A 75 10.07 -2.46 3.37
C ASN A 75 10.95 -3.72 3.23
N SER A 76 11.26 -4.08 1.99
CA SER A 76 12.20 -5.18 1.69
C SER A 76 13.68 -4.79 1.77
N SER A 77 14.02 -3.49 1.81
CA SER A 77 15.40 -3.01 1.70
C SER A 77 16.17 -3.01 3.02
N ARG A 78 15.47 -3.22 4.16
CA ARG A 78 16.01 -3.12 5.54
C ARG A 78 16.65 -1.77 5.87
N GLN A 79 16.45 -0.76 5.02
CA GLN A 79 16.90 0.60 5.27
C GLN A 79 15.76 1.39 5.93
N PRO A 80 16.04 2.34 6.84
CA PRO A 80 15.01 3.21 7.38
C PRO A 80 14.35 4.05 6.27
N TYR A 81 15.13 4.38 5.24
CA TYR A 81 14.68 5.08 4.04
C TYR A 81 14.29 4.09 2.94
N TYR A 82 13.05 4.14 2.46
CA TYR A 82 12.62 3.30 1.35
C TYR A 82 11.49 3.92 0.54
N THR A 83 11.42 3.51 -0.73
CA THR A 83 10.33 3.87 -1.63
C THR A 83 9.43 2.67 -1.83
N CYS A 84 8.13 2.82 -1.59
CA CYS A 84 7.12 1.83 -1.92
C CYS A 84 7.10 1.65 -3.44
N LYS A 85 7.37 0.43 -3.90
CA LYS A 85 7.50 0.11 -5.32
C LYS A 85 6.14 -0.17 -5.92
N ALA A 86 5.96 0.23 -7.17
CA ALA A 86 4.83 -0.22 -7.96
C ALA A 86 5.07 -1.64 -8.45
N VAL A 87 4.11 -2.51 -8.16
CA VAL A 87 4.09 -3.90 -8.61
C VAL A 87 3.55 -3.97 -10.04
N CYS A 88 2.46 -3.27 -10.30
CA CYS A 88 1.88 -3.19 -11.63
C CYS A 88 1.13 -1.86 -11.83
N SER A 89 1.00 -1.46 -13.09
CA SER A 89 0.15 -0.34 -13.49
C SER A 89 -0.69 -0.74 -14.69
N VAL A 90 -1.95 -0.30 -14.70
CA VAL A 90 -2.90 -0.53 -15.77
C VAL A 90 -3.38 0.83 -16.24
N GLY A 91 -3.06 1.17 -17.48
CA GLY A 91 -3.44 2.45 -18.08
C GLY A 91 -4.75 2.39 -18.87
N ARG A 92 -5.20 3.56 -19.29
CA ARG A 92 -6.34 3.70 -20.20
C ARG A 92 -6.02 3.05 -21.54
N CYS A 93 -6.73 1.99 -21.88
CA CYS A 93 -6.75 1.47 -23.24
C CYS A 93 -7.59 2.39 -24.12
N VAL A 94 -6.95 3.08 -25.07
CA VAL A 94 -7.65 3.70 -26.19
C VAL A 94 -7.73 2.63 -27.27
N PHE A 95 -8.93 2.12 -27.56
CA PHE A 95 -9.15 1.34 -28.78
C PHE A 95 -9.05 2.28 -29.98
N GLU A 96 -7.83 2.67 -30.36
CA GLU A 96 -7.53 2.93 -31.76
C GLU A 96 -7.20 1.59 -32.38
N ASN A 97 -7.96 1.20 -33.41
CA ASN A 97 -7.89 -0.09 -34.10
C ASN A 97 -6.46 -0.54 -34.42
N VAL A 98 -5.81 -1.29 -33.53
CA VAL A 98 -4.72 -2.22 -33.86
C VAL A 98 -4.81 -3.43 -32.92
N THR A 99 -5.34 -4.50 -33.50
CA THR A 99 -5.26 -5.93 -33.15
C THR A 99 -4.50 -6.35 -31.88
N ASN A 100 -5.21 -7.00 -30.96
CA ASN A 100 -4.86 -8.31 -30.39
C ASN A 100 -3.39 -8.59 -29.99
N GLU A 101 -2.71 -7.70 -29.27
CA GLU A 101 -1.46 -8.09 -28.56
C GLU A 101 -1.69 -8.25 -27.06
N PHE A 102 -2.46 -7.34 -26.44
CA PHE A 102 -2.68 -7.37 -24.98
C PHE A 102 -3.67 -8.47 -24.52
N VAL A 103 -4.64 -8.82 -25.37
CA VAL A 103 -5.53 -9.96 -25.11
C VAL A 103 -4.73 -11.26 -25.21
N ASN A 104 -3.80 -11.36 -26.18
CA ASN A 104 -2.98 -12.55 -26.37
C ASN A 104 -1.96 -12.77 -25.23
N SER A 105 -1.43 -11.73 -24.58
CA SER A 105 -0.49 -11.93 -23.46
C SER A 105 -1.16 -12.48 -22.20
N VAL A 106 -2.42 -12.13 -21.95
CA VAL A 106 -3.22 -12.64 -20.82
C VAL A 106 -3.73 -14.06 -21.09
N PHE A 107 -4.04 -14.41 -22.35
CA PHE A 107 -4.42 -15.79 -22.70
C PHE A 107 -3.22 -16.74 -22.90
N ALA A 108 -2.05 -16.24 -23.33
CA ALA A 108 -0.85 -17.07 -23.52
C ALA A 108 -0.23 -17.55 -22.20
N SER A 109 -0.39 -16.81 -21.10
CA SER A 109 0.10 -17.23 -19.78
C SER A 109 -0.74 -18.37 -19.16
N ASN A 110 -1.99 -18.55 -19.60
CA ASN A 110 -2.87 -19.62 -19.14
C ASN A 110 -2.78 -20.92 -19.95
N ALA A 111 -1.97 -20.98 -21.03
CA ALA A 111 -1.84 -22.17 -21.87
C ALA A 111 -0.62 -23.05 -21.55
N ASN A 112 0.22 -22.67 -20.59
CA ASN A 112 1.46 -23.40 -20.24
C ASN A 112 1.36 -24.18 -18.91
N HIS A 113 0.13 -24.41 -18.42
CA HIS A 113 -0.11 -25.17 -17.20
C HIS A 113 -1.14 -26.29 -17.45
N GLU A 114 -0.84 -27.17 -18.39
CA GLU A 114 -1.34 -28.56 -18.45
C GLU A 114 -0.17 -29.52 -18.67
#